data_AF-A0A1I1AQX4-F1
#
_entry.id   AF-A0A1I1AQX4-F1
#
_cell.length_a   1.000
_cell.length_b   1.000
_cell.length_c   1.000
_cell.angle_alpha   90.00
_cell.angle_beta   90.00
_cell.angle_gamma   90.00
#
_symmetry.space_group_name_H-M   'P 1'
#
loop_
_entity.id
_entity.type
_entity.pdbx_description
1 polymer ?
#
loop_
_entity_poly.entity_id
_entity_poly.type
_entity_poly.pdbx_seq_one_letter_code
_entity_poly.pdbx_strand_id
1 'polypeptide(L)' 'MDKRSFLNYYKTILEKVSFDKKLLEKEYKKAKRLLEGPEAKDLDYWVNSNGLAHKIGTFSMNRKSERIN' A
#
# COMPACT_ATOMS: atom_id res chain seq x y z
N MET A 1 3.76 17.51 -13.00
CA MET A 1 3.19 16.16 -12.94
C MET A 1 2.30 16.09 -11.72
N ASP A 2 1.01 15.83 -11.91
CA ASP A 2 0.03 15.73 -10.82
C ASP A 2 0.38 14.57 -9.89
N LYS A 3 0.57 14.85 -8.59
CA LYS A 3 1.02 13.86 -7.59
C LYS A 3 0.07 12.64 -7.51
N ARG A 4 -1.24 12.86 -7.63
CA ARG A 4 -2.28 11.82 -7.68
C ARG A 4 -2.07 10.79 -8.80
N SER A 5 -1.38 11.16 -9.88
CA SER A 5 -1.09 10.27 -10.99
C SER A 5 -0.15 9.14 -10.59
N PHE A 6 0.83 9.39 -9.70
CA PHE A 6 1.75 8.35 -9.25
C PHE A 6 1.10 7.37 -8.27
N LEU A 7 0.24 7.86 -7.36
CA LEU A 7 -0.52 6.99 -6.46
C LEU A 7 -1.41 6.03 -7.24
N ASN A 8 -2.20 6.54 -8.20
CA ASN A 8 -3.10 5.71 -9.01
C ASN A 8 -2.34 4.75 -9.95
N TYR A 9 -1.20 5.21 -10.49
CA TYR A 9 -0.29 4.37 -11.25
C TYR A 9 0.18 3.17 -10.43
N TYR A 10 0.65 3.40 -9.20
CA TYR A 10 1.10 2.30 -8.34
C TYR A 10 -0.04 1.40 -7.85
N LYS A 11 -1.23 1.93 -7.57
CA LYS A 11 -2.41 1.07 -7.29
C LYS A 11 -2.67 0.09 -8.43
N THR A 12 -2.64 0.58 -9.67
CA THR A 12 -2.82 -0.26 -10.88
C THR A 12 -1.72 -1.32 -11.00
N ILE A 13 -0.47 -0.95 -10.74
CA ILE A 13 0.65 -1.92 -10.76
C ILE A 13 0.43 -2.99 -9.71
N LEU A 14 0.19 -2.59 -8.45
CA LEU A 14 0.04 -3.53 -7.33
C LEU A 14 -1.12 -4.50 -7.55
N GLU A 15 -2.23 -4.03 -8.11
CA GLU A 15 -3.34 -4.89 -8.52
C GLU A 15 -2.89 -5.92 -9.57
N LYS A 16 -2.23 -5.46 -10.64
CA LYS A 16 -1.76 -6.34 -11.72
C LYS A 16 -0.73 -7.37 -11.26
N VAL A 17 0.16 -7.01 -10.33
CA VAL A 17 1.22 -7.92 -9.84
C VAL A 17 0.81 -8.71 -8.60
N SER A 18 -0.42 -8.56 -8.10
CA SER A 18 -0.91 -9.18 -6.86
C SER A 18 -0.92 -10.72 -6.85
N PHE A 19 -0.78 -11.35 -8.02
CA PHE A 19 -0.66 -12.79 -8.19
C PHE A 19 0.71 -13.32 -7.75
N ASP A 20 1.77 -12.49 -7.80
CA ASP A 20 3.12 -12.86 -7.38
C ASP A 20 3.52 -12.07 -6.13
N LYS A 21 3.71 -12.80 -5.03
CA LYS A 21 4.06 -12.23 -3.73
C LYS A 21 5.35 -11.41 -3.77
N LYS A 22 6.41 -11.93 -4.40
CA LYS A 22 7.73 -11.29 -4.43
C LYS A 22 7.70 -10.04 -5.30
N LEU A 23 6.98 -10.08 -6.42
CA LEU A 23 6.83 -8.93 -7.31
C LEU A 23 5.98 -7.84 -6.67
N LEU A 24 4.87 -8.22 -6.01
CA LEU A 24 4.04 -7.30 -5.24
C LEU A 24 4.85 -6.58 -4.15
N GLU A 25 5.65 -7.32 -3.37
CA GLU A 25 6.54 -6.74 -2.36
C GLU A 25 7.56 -5.76 -2.96
N LYS A 26 8.13 -6.10 -4.12
CA LYS A 26 9.12 -5.25 -4.80
C LYS A 26 8.50 -3.94 -5.28
N GLU A 27 7.35 -4.00 -5.95
CA GLU A 27 6.69 -2.81 -6.47
C GLU A 27 6.11 -1.93 -5.36
N TYR A 28 5.61 -2.55 -4.28
CA TYR A 28 5.17 -1.81 -3.10
C TYR A 28 6.33 -1.03 -2.47
N LYS A 29 7.50 -1.66 -2.26
CA LYS A 29 8.69 -0.97 -1.74
C LYS A 29 9.14 0.18 -2.64
N LYS A 30 9.06 0.03 -3.96
CA LYS A 30 9.34 1.13 -4.91
C LYS A 30 8.35 2.28 -4.74
N ALA A 31 7.05 1.97 -4.68
CA ALA A 31 6.01 2.96 -4.47
C ALA A 31 6.23 3.75 -3.17
N LYS A 32 6.58 3.06 -2.07
CA LYS A 32 6.91 3.69 -0.77
C LYS A 32 8.14 4.59 -0.79
N ARG A 33 9.07 4.38 -1.72
CA ARG A 33 10.24 5.26 -1.90
C ARG A 33 9.92 6.47 -2.76
N LEU A 34 8.94 6.38 -3.65
CA LEU A 34 8.58 7.47 -4.56
C LEU A 34 7.49 8.38 -3.97
N LEU A 35 6.47 7.80 -3.34
CA LEU A 35 5.35 8.54 -2.79
C LEU A 35 5.76 9.27 -1.51
N GLU A 36 5.39 10.54 -1.40
CA GLU A 36 5.69 11.39 -0.25
C GLU A 36 4.58 11.31 0.80
N GLY A 37 4.96 11.28 2.08
CA GLY A 37 4.10 11.47 3.26
C GLY A 37 2.64 10.99 3.12
N PRO A 38 1.67 11.87 2.80
CA PRO A 38 0.26 11.51 2.69
C PRO A 38 -0.03 10.40 1.68
N GLU A 39 0.55 10.46 0.48
CA GLU A 39 0.27 9.48 -0.58
C GLU A 39 0.80 8.09 -0.23
N ALA A 40 1.94 8.05 0.47
CA ALA A 40 2.49 6.81 0.98
C ALA A 40 1.56 6.17 2.02
N LYS A 41 0.86 6.97 2.84
CA LYS A 41 -0.14 6.48 3.81
C LYS A 41 -1.42 6.04 3.12
N ASP A 42 -1.87 6.78 2.10
CA ASP A 42 -3.04 6.40 1.30
C ASP A 42 -2.81 5.08 0.57
N LEU A 43 -1.57 4.84 0.11
CA LEU A 43 -1.18 3.55 -0.46
C LEU A 43 -1.23 2.42 0.58
N ASP A 44 -0.74 2.65 1.80
CA ASP A 44 -0.81 1.66 2.89
C ASP A 44 -2.27 1.30 3.21
N TYR A 45 -3.13 2.31 3.33
CA TYR A 45 -4.56 2.13 3.58
C TYR A 45 -5.23 1.33 2.47
N TRP A 46 -4.93 1.67 1.21
CA TRP A 46 -5.49 0.98 0.06
C TRP A 46 -5.03 -0.48 -0.01
N VAL A 47 -3.75 -0.75 0.21
CA VAL A 47 -3.19 -2.11 0.28
C VAL A 47 -3.87 -2.94 1.37
N ASN A 48 -4.10 -2.35 2.54
CA ASN A 48 -4.77 -3.02 3.64
C ASN A 48 -6.25 -3.31 3.31
N SER A 49 -6.95 -2.32 2.75
CA SER A 49 -8.37 -2.44 2.38
C SER A 49 -8.61 -3.46 1.27
N ASN A 50 -7.63 -3.69 0.38
CA ASN A 50 -7.69 -4.71 -0.67
C ASN A 50 -7.21 -6.09 -0.20
N GLY A 51 -6.93 -6.25 1.09
CA GLY A 51 -6.44 -7.50 1.65
C GLY A 51 -5.05 -7.89 1.12
N LEU A 52 -4.29 -6.97 0.53
CA LEU A 52 -2.95 -7.28 0.02
C LEU A 52 -1.89 -7.28 1.12
N ALA A 53 -2.16 -6.64 2.27
CA ALA A 53 -1.21 -6.48 3.37
C ALA A 53 -0.57 -7.81 3.85
N HIS A 54 -1.33 -8.90 3.92
CA HIS A 54 -0.81 -10.21 4.34
C HIS A 54 0.21 -10.80 3.34
N LYS A 55 0.12 -10.41 2.06
CA LYS A 55 1.03 -10.84 1.00
C LYS A 55 2.34 -10.06 1.03
N ILE A 56 2.34 -8.82 1.50
CA ILE A 56 3.50 -7.92 1.40
C ILE A 56 4.43 -8.00 2.62
N GLY A 57 4.11 -8.86 3.60
CA GLY A 57 4.86 -8.99 4.86
C GLY A 57 4.79 -7.73 5.74
N THR A 58 3.98 -6.75 5.36
CA THR A 58 3.77 -5.51 6.11
C THR A 58 2.67 -5.72 7.14
N PHE A 59 3.00 -6.35 8.26
CA PHE A 59 2.16 -6.26 9.45
C PHE A 59 2.32 -4.87 10.06
N SER A 60 1.69 -3.84 9.47
CA SER A 60 1.42 -2.61 10.19
C SER A 60 0.19 -2.85 11.07
N MET A 61 0.44 -3.40 12.24
CA MET A 61 -0.56 -3.62 13.26
C MET A 61 -0.85 -2.28 13.93
N ASN A 62 -1.74 -1.48 13.34
CA ASN A 62 -2.40 -0.41 14.07
C ASN A 62 -3.87 -0.75 14.25
N ARG A 63 -4.12 -1.74 15.12
CA ARG A 63 -5.40 -1.81 15.83
C ARG A 63 -5.41 -0.59 16.76
N LYS A 64 -5.90 0.56 16.28
CA LYS A 64 -6.44 1.53 17.22
C LYS A 64 -7.58 0.81 17.94
N SER A 65 -7.30 0.44 19.18
CA SER A 65 -8.29 0.04 20.16
C SER A 65 -9.21 1.24 20.40
N GLU A 66 -10.24 1.41 19.58
CA GLU A 66 -11.48 2.04 20.01
C GLU A 66 -12.20 1.05 20.95
N ARG A 67 -11.68 0.96 22.17
CA ARG A 67 -12.48 0.52 23.31
C ARG A 67 -12.93 1.79 24.01
N ILE A 68 -14.14 2.21 23.66
CA ILE A 68 -15.16 2.70 24.59
C ILE A 68 -14.70 2.76 26.05
N ASN A 69 -14.60 3.98 26.57
CA ASN A 69 -14.95 4.36 27.94
C ASN A 69 -15.38 5.83 27.91
#